data_AF-A0A9P7E097-F1
#
_entry.id   AF-A0A9P7E097-F1
#
_cell.length_a   1.000
_cell.length_b   1.000
_cell.length_c   1.000
_cell.angle_alpha   90.00
_cell.angle_beta   90.00
_cell.angle_gamma   90.00
#
_symmetry.space_group_name_H-M   'P 1'
#
loop_
_entity.id
_entity.type
_entity.pdbx_description
1 polymer ?
#
loop_
_entity_poly.entity_id
_entity_poly.type
_entity_poly.pdbx_seq_one_letter_code
_entity_poly.pdbx_strand_id
1 'polypeptide(L)'
;MVLNSYLVQLTWIDDHDLKRISTVLAEFHTNKQAILDAGFCQGKGGKNIDNWYILKLELMQSIAPSIRNTGVSLQWTADTMEHAHITEIKDPTRSSNNNHYDAQICRHLDHADKCCCFGLTASLLDQSNQHAYPDEEDDNKIDVDVDHDHDVLVTINHHNYSWPITDYFAITQTLLHKDVGTIPWPLQTFIVAQHVAVHLAYDPSIRAISIDNTALKFNLPNLRPALADFLRCEDTYRNDHIHTIGGARRAKLNASLPFDKLQVWFKLWLQDMDIHKTSIVQPAQTLNCAPPCGLWTSGQYDTVIINHNGGYSWPTDGLRGHSVAQIRLIVCPIGKRGTEWPWKDRFLSYVQQFDIGDHAPATKLHLLKRAKWLNGTWIGDIIPVTQFRVPINIVPCFGSKADNHLTLYNSIEHLSEFWLNRYWDKNTFFPLLM
;
A
#
# COMPACT_ATOMS: atom_id res chain seq x y z
N MET A 1 -2.42 16.74 21.00
CA MET A 1 -1.26 15.86 21.29
C MET A 1 -0.89 14.98 20.10
N VAL A 2 -1.84 14.24 19.51
CA VAL A 2 -1.60 13.36 18.34
C VAL A 2 -0.93 14.10 17.16
N LEU A 3 -1.44 15.27 16.76
CA LEU A 3 -0.84 16.06 15.67
C LEU A 3 0.63 16.44 15.93
N ASN A 4 0.95 16.83 17.16
CA ASN A 4 2.32 17.19 17.55
C ASN A 4 3.23 15.94 17.56
N SER A 5 2.71 14.80 18.02
CA SER A 5 3.43 13.53 17.94
C SER A 5 3.74 13.06 16.52
N TYR A 6 3.00 13.47 15.48
CA TYR A 6 3.30 13.17 14.08
C TYR A 6 4.22 14.21 13.42
N LEU A 7 4.05 15.51 13.73
CA LEU A 7 4.92 16.58 13.21
C LEU A 7 6.38 16.41 13.62
N VAL A 8 6.63 15.88 14.83
CA VAL A 8 7.98 15.60 15.32
C VAL A 8 8.64 14.40 14.60
N GLN A 9 7.86 13.55 13.93
CA GLN A 9 8.37 12.36 13.23
C GLN A 9 8.79 12.67 11.80
N LEU A 10 8.74 13.92 11.36
CA LEU A 10 9.19 14.30 10.04
C LEU A 10 10.68 13.99 9.88
N THR A 11 11.05 13.43 8.73
CA THR A 11 12.46 13.16 8.39
C THR A 11 13.26 14.46 8.22
N TRP A 12 12.54 15.54 7.92
CA TRP A 12 13.07 16.88 7.80
C TRP A 12 12.09 17.87 8.42
N ILE A 13 12.58 18.70 9.33
CA ILE A 13 11.78 19.69 10.06
C ILE A 13 12.40 21.05 9.78
N ASP A 14 11.62 21.99 9.25
CA ASP A 14 12.05 23.36 9.04
C ASP A 14 11.64 24.29 10.20
N ASP A 15 12.06 25.56 10.11
CA ASP A 15 11.73 26.56 11.14
C ASP A 15 10.22 26.83 11.24
N HIS A 16 9.47 26.64 10.16
CA HIS A 16 8.02 26.80 10.14
C HIS A 16 7.35 25.66 10.93
N ASP A 17 7.79 24.42 10.74
CA ASP A 17 7.33 23.25 11.47
C ASP A 17 7.69 23.34 12.96
N LEU A 18 8.90 23.79 13.30
CA LEU A 18 9.29 24.06 14.69
C LEU A 18 8.40 25.10 15.36
N LYS A 19 8.06 26.17 14.62
CA LYS A 19 7.15 27.19 15.10
C LYS A 19 5.75 26.62 15.30
N ARG A 20 5.28 25.76 14.40
CA ARG A 20 3.99 25.08 14.50
C ARG A 20 3.93 24.11 15.68
N ILE A 21 4.96 23.29 15.89
CA ILE A 21 5.10 22.39 17.06
C ILE A 21 5.03 23.19 18.35
N SER A 22 5.78 24.28 18.43
CA SER A 22 5.81 25.17 19.60
C SER A 22 4.45 25.85 19.83
N THR A 23 3.78 26.28 18.77
CA THR A 23 2.46 26.94 18.84
C THR A 23 1.38 25.97 19.33
N VAL A 24 1.34 24.74 18.80
CA VAL A 24 0.37 23.71 19.24
C VAL A 24 0.62 23.32 20.69
N LEU A 25 1.88 23.25 21.13
CA LEU A 25 2.22 22.99 22.53
C LEU A 25 1.83 24.15 23.44
N ALA A 26 2.04 25.40 23.00
CA ALA A 26 1.60 26.58 23.72
C ALA A 26 0.07 26.65 23.85
N GLU A 27 -0.67 26.37 22.77
CA GLU A 27 -2.13 26.29 22.76
C GLU A 27 -2.64 25.24 23.76
N PHE A 28 -1.99 24.07 23.81
CA PHE A 28 -2.29 23.06 24.82
C PHE A 28 -2.04 23.60 26.24
N HIS A 29 -0.91 24.27 26.49
CA HIS A 29 -0.62 24.83 27.81
C HIS A 29 -1.58 25.94 28.25
N THR A 30 -2.09 26.74 27.32
CA THR A 30 -3.14 27.73 27.59
C THR A 30 -4.46 27.07 27.98
N ASN A 31 -4.81 25.96 27.32
CA ASN A 31 -6.09 25.27 27.52
C ASN A 31 -6.06 24.19 28.62
N LYS A 32 -4.88 23.84 29.17
CA LYS A 32 -4.72 22.70 30.10
C LYS A 32 -5.55 22.82 31.38
N GLN A 33 -5.78 24.04 31.88
CA GLN A 33 -6.58 24.26 33.08
C GLN A 33 -8.06 24.00 32.81
N ALA A 34 -8.58 24.51 31.69
CA ALA A 34 -9.96 24.24 31.28
C ALA A 34 -10.24 22.73 31.09
N ILE A 35 -9.23 21.96 30.67
CA ILE A 35 -9.32 20.48 30.56
C ILE A 35 -9.41 19.81 31.94
N LEU A 36 -8.68 20.32 32.94
CA LEU A 36 -8.78 19.85 34.33
C LEU A 36 -10.14 20.21 34.94
N ASP A 37 -10.59 21.46 34.74
CA ASP A 37 -11.85 21.96 35.29
C ASP A 37 -13.06 21.21 34.70
N ALA A 38 -12.96 20.75 33.45
CA ALA A 38 -13.97 19.92 32.80
C ALA A 38 -13.87 18.42 33.18
N GLY A 39 -12.91 18.03 34.02
CA GLY A 39 -12.78 16.66 34.52
C GLY A 39 -12.35 15.62 33.48
N PHE A 40 -11.75 16.04 32.36
CA PHE A 40 -11.34 15.13 31.28
C PHE A 40 -10.05 14.34 31.59
N CYS A 41 -9.29 14.75 32.60
CA CYS A 41 -8.10 14.01 33.05
C CYS A 41 -8.51 12.96 34.09
N GLN A 42 -8.92 11.77 33.63
CA GLN A 42 -9.34 10.67 34.50
C GLN A 42 -8.31 9.55 34.53
N GLY A 43 -7.93 9.15 35.75
CA GLY A 43 -7.13 7.96 36.01
C GLY A 43 -7.97 6.69 36.05
N LYS A 44 -7.31 5.57 36.34
CA LYS A 44 -7.95 4.26 36.45
C LYS A 44 -9.08 4.30 37.50
N GLY A 45 -10.30 3.97 37.09
CA GLY A 45 -11.49 3.98 37.96
C GLY A 45 -12.21 5.33 38.06
N GLY A 46 -12.04 6.23 37.09
CA GLY A 46 -12.80 7.50 37.03
C GLY A 46 -12.36 8.54 38.07
N LYS A 47 -11.20 8.36 38.69
CA LYS A 47 -10.62 9.34 39.60
C LYS A 47 -10.05 10.50 38.80
N ASN A 48 -10.51 11.71 39.05
CA ASN A 48 -9.93 12.89 38.46
C ASN A 48 -8.48 13.05 38.93
N ILE A 49 -7.59 13.25 37.96
CA ILE A 49 -6.19 13.60 38.18
C ILE A 49 -6.12 15.13 38.06
N ASP A 50 -5.64 15.79 39.11
CA ASP A 50 -5.55 17.24 39.23
C ASP A 50 -4.22 17.82 38.72
N ASN A 51 -3.34 16.96 38.20
CA ASN A 51 -1.99 17.29 37.79
C ASN A 51 -1.67 16.79 36.37
N TRP A 52 -0.62 17.37 35.80
CA TRP A 52 -0.13 17.05 34.45
C TRP A 52 1.24 16.36 34.51
N TYR A 53 1.45 15.43 35.46
CA TYR A 53 2.70 14.67 35.59
C TYR A 53 2.79 13.53 34.55
N ILE A 54 2.75 13.92 33.27
CA ILE A 54 2.89 13.01 32.14
C ILE A 54 4.28 13.21 31.56
N LEU A 55 5.19 12.27 31.81
CA LEU A 55 6.57 12.25 31.29
C LEU A 55 6.64 12.56 29.78
N LYS A 56 5.66 12.10 29.00
CA LYS A 56 5.59 12.37 27.56
C LYS A 56 5.31 13.85 27.23
N LEU A 57 4.55 14.57 28.06
CA LEU A 57 4.32 16.01 27.89
C LEU A 57 5.56 16.83 28.26
N GLU A 58 6.28 16.42 29.30
CA GLU A 58 7.56 17.02 29.68
C GLU A 58 8.59 16.86 28.55
N LEU A 59 8.69 15.64 27.99
CA LEU A 59 9.52 15.39 26.82
C LEU A 59 9.15 16.28 25.63
N MET A 60 7.87 16.57 25.41
CA MET A 60 7.44 17.43 24.29
C MET A 60 7.97 18.87 24.38
N GLN A 61 8.30 19.37 25.57
CA GLN A 61 8.88 20.70 25.76
C GLN A 61 10.33 20.79 25.28
N SER A 62 11.07 19.67 25.30
CA SER A 62 12.47 19.65 24.87
C SER A 62 12.64 19.42 23.38
N ILE A 63 11.61 18.97 22.67
CA ILE A 63 11.71 18.55 21.26
C ILE A 63 12.13 19.70 20.34
N ALA A 64 11.40 20.82 20.31
CA ALA A 64 11.73 21.93 19.41
C ALA A 64 13.10 22.57 19.73
N PRO A 65 13.47 22.81 21.00
CA PRO A 65 14.84 23.23 21.35
C PRO A 65 15.91 22.20 20.95
N SER A 66 15.64 20.91 21.15
CA SER A 66 16.57 19.85 20.78
C SER A 66 16.81 19.81 19.27
N ILE A 67 15.74 19.85 18.46
CA ILE A 67 15.88 19.84 17.00
C ILE A 67 16.70 21.04 16.51
N ARG A 68 16.53 22.21 17.11
CA ARG A 68 17.34 23.40 16.77
C ARG A 68 18.82 23.24 17.09
N ASN A 69 19.14 22.57 18.21
CA ASN A 69 20.50 22.45 18.71
C ASN A 69 21.26 21.26 18.12
N THR A 70 20.57 20.15 17.85
CA THR A 70 21.18 18.87 17.46
C THR A 70 20.67 18.33 16.11
N GLY A 71 19.78 19.06 15.44
CA GLY A 71 19.05 18.56 14.27
C GLY A 71 17.94 17.58 14.65
N VAL A 72 17.13 17.18 13.66
CA VAL A 72 16.11 16.15 13.85
C VAL A 72 16.82 14.83 14.15
N SER A 73 16.67 14.32 15.37
CA SER A 73 17.04 12.94 15.65
C SER A 73 16.14 12.05 14.81
N LEU A 74 16.70 11.44 13.76
CA LEU A 74 16.03 10.39 13.00
C LEU A 74 15.46 9.40 14.01
N GLN A 75 14.14 9.34 14.05
CA GLN A 75 13.44 8.40 14.89
C GLN A 75 13.76 7.03 14.30
N TRP A 76 14.69 6.29 14.93
CA TRP A 76 14.66 4.84 14.84
C TRP A 76 13.23 4.50 15.21
N THR A 77 12.48 3.92 14.27
CA THR A 77 11.16 3.36 14.56
C THR A 77 11.32 2.60 15.86
N ALA A 78 10.53 2.94 16.87
CA ALA A 78 10.55 2.19 18.11
C ALA A 78 10.42 0.69 17.81
N ASP A 79 9.76 0.35 16.70
CA ASP A 79 9.72 -0.95 16.07
C ASP A 79 11.09 -1.63 15.85
N THR A 80 12.11 -0.95 15.33
CA THR A 80 13.43 -1.58 15.13
C THR A 80 14.14 -1.81 16.45
N MET A 81 14.07 -0.83 17.37
CA MET A 81 14.65 -0.98 18.71
C MET A 81 13.86 -1.97 19.58
N GLU A 82 12.55 -2.05 19.42
CA GLU A 82 11.65 -2.96 20.11
C GLU A 82 11.79 -4.37 19.56
N HIS A 83 11.87 -4.52 18.24
CA HIS A 83 12.16 -5.79 17.60
C HIS A 83 13.54 -6.29 18.00
N ALA A 84 14.57 -5.44 17.96
CA ALA A 84 15.89 -5.77 18.50
C ALA A 84 15.83 -6.09 20.00
N HIS A 85 15.05 -5.36 20.79
CA HIS A 85 14.90 -5.69 22.21
C HIS A 85 14.12 -7.00 22.44
N ILE A 86 13.24 -7.39 21.51
CA ILE A 86 12.56 -8.69 21.53
C ILE A 86 13.56 -9.80 21.16
N THR A 87 14.20 -9.71 20.00
CA THR A 87 15.10 -10.73 19.45
C THR A 87 16.40 -10.84 20.23
N GLU A 88 17.01 -9.72 20.59
CA GLU A 88 18.34 -9.70 21.19
C GLU A 88 18.30 -9.86 22.73
N ILE A 89 17.19 -9.50 23.37
CA ILE A 89 17.10 -9.46 24.84
C ILE A 89 15.97 -10.36 25.37
N LYS A 90 14.70 -10.14 24.97
CA LYS A 90 13.56 -10.85 25.59
C LYS A 90 13.56 -12.35 25.27
N ASP A 91 13.78 -12.75 24.02
CA ASP A 91 13.72 -14.16 23.62
C ASP A 91 14.91 -14.99 24.16
N PRO A 92 16.15 -14.48 24.15
CA PRO A 92 17.27 -15.12 24.86
C PRO A 92 17.01 -15.21 26.36
N THR A 93 16.41 -14.18 26.97
CA THR A 93 16.07 -14.19 28.39
C THR A 93 14.99 -15.24 28.71
N ARG A 94 13.97 -15.39 27.86
CA ARG A 94 12.90 -16.39 28.01
C ARG A 94 13.39 -17.84 27.91
N SER A 95 14.46 -18.07 27.17
CA SER A 95 15.12 -19.38 27.05
C SER A 95 16.23 -19.61 28.09
N SER A 96 16.51 -18.61 28.94
CA SER A 96 17.50 -18.67 30.01
C SER A 96 16.93 -19.29 31.29
N ASN A 97 17.81 -19.70 32.21
CA ASN A 97 17.42 -20.19 33.53
C ASN A 97 17.35 -19.07 34.59
N ASN A 98 17.19 -17.81 34.15
CA ASN A 98 17.08 -16.63 34.99
C ASN A 98 18.29 -16.32 35.90
N ASN A 99 19.48 -16.85 35.57
CA ASN A 99 20.73 -16.59 36.30
C ASN A 99 21.85 -16.18 35.34
N HIS A 100 22.69 -15.21 35.74
CA HIS A 100 23.80 -14.70 34.91
C HIS A 100 23.35 -14.29 33.49
N TYR A 101 22.27 -13.50 33.42
CA TYR A 101 21.56 -13.12 32.20
C TYR A 101 22.50 -12.66 31.08
N ASP A 102 23.39 -11.71 31.36
CA ASP A 102 24.24 -11.10 30.34
C ASP A 102 25.11 -12.14 29.62
N ALA A 103 25.74 -13.06 30.36
CA ALA A 103 26.59 -14.09 29.79
C ALA A 103 25.81 -15.14 28.99
N GLN A 104 24.57 -15.44 29.39
CA GLN A 104 23.71 -16.38 28.67
C GLN A 104 23.13 -15.77 27.40
N ILE A 105 22.73 -14.50 27.46
CA ILE A 105 22.29 -13.72 26.29
C ILE A 105 23.44 -13.66 25.28
N CYS A 106 24.65 -13.26 25.68
CA CYS A 106 25.79 -13.20 24.77
C CYS A 106 26.10 -14.54 24.10
N ARG A 107 26.01 -15.67 24.81
CA ARG A 107 26.21 -17.01 24.22
C ARG A 107 25.10 -17.40 23.26
N HIS A 108 23.85 -17.03 23.57
CA HIS A 108 22.71 -17.28 22.70
C HIS A 108 22.86 -16.52 21.39
N LEU A 109 23.21 -15.23 21.46
CA LEU A 109 23.43 -14.38 20.28
C LEU A 109 24.63 -14.85 19.47
N ASP A 110 25.75 -15.18 20.11
CA ASP A 110 26.95 -15.74 19.45
C ASP A 110 26.64 -17.07 18.73
N HIS A 111 25.81 -17.92 19.34
CA HIS A 111 25.35 -19.16 18.71
C HIS A 111 24.41 -18.89 17.52
N ALA A 112 23.45 -17.98 17.68
CA ALA A 112 22.52 -17.59 16.61
C ALA A 112 23.25 -16.98 15.40
N ASP A 113 24.21 -16.10 15.63
CA ASP A 113 25.03 -15.48 14.60
C ASP A 113 25.88 -16.53 13.85
N LYS A 114 26.53 -17.44 14.59
CA LYS A 114 27.27 -18.57 13.98
C LYS A 114 26.38 -19.49 13.15
N CYS A 115 25.18 -19.80 13.63
CA CYS A 115 24.20 -20.58 12.86
C CYS A 115 23.76 -19.85 11.59
N CYS A 116 23.53 -18.53 11.68
CA CYS A 116 23.20 -17.69 10.53
C CYS A 116 24.33 -17.66 9.49
N CYS A 117 25.56 -17.38 9.91
CA CYS A 117 26.75 -17.41 9.06
C CYS A 117 26.96 -18.78 8.42
N PHE A 118 26.75 -19.86 9.17
CA PHE A 118 26.84 -21.21 8.64
C PHE A 118 25.75 -21.46 7.58
N GLY A 119 24.50 -21.09 7.85
CA GLY A 119 23.39 -21.21 6.88
C GLY A 119 23.64 -20.42 5.60
N LEU A 120 24.13 -19.18 5.71
CA LEU A 120 24.53 -18.36 4.56
C LEU A 120 25.66 -19.00 3.76
N THR A 121 26.70 -19.50 4.44
CA THR A 121 27.84 -20.14 3.79
C THR A 121 27.44 -21.44 3.10
N ALA A 122 26.58 -22.24 3.74
CA ALA A 122 26.05 -23.47 3.17
C ALA A 122 25.19 -23.19 1.93
N SER A 123 24.32 -22.17 1.97
CA SER A 123 23.50 -21.77 0.81
C SER A 123 24.34 -21.26 -0.36
N LEU A 124 25.42 -20.50 -0.10
CA LEU A 124 26.34 -20.05 -1.15
C LEU A 124 27.13 -21.21 -1.77
N LEU A 125 27.52 -22.20 -0.95
CA LEU A 125 28.18 -23.42 -1.43
C LEU A 125 27.22 -24.28 -2.27
N ASP A 126 25.96 -24.38 -1.87
CA ASP A 126 24.94 -25.14 -2.61
C ASP A 126 24.63 -24.51 -3.98
N GLN A 127 24.58 -23.17 -4.04
CA GLN A 127 24.50 -22.43 -5.31
C GLN A 127 25.74 -22.61 -6.19
N SER A 128 26.93 -22.75 -5.60
CA SER A 128 28.17 -22.99 -6.37
C SER A 128 28.27 -24.41 -6.92
N ASN A 129 27.65 -25.39 -6.26
CA ASN A 129 27.64 -26.79 -6.69
C ASN A 129 26.56 -27.09 -7.75
N GLN A 130 25.52 -26.27 -7.88
CA GLN A 130 24.48 -26.42 -8.91
C GLN A 130 24.97 -26.07 -10.34
N HIS A 131 26.19 -25.56 -10.52
CA HIS A 131 26.80 -25.30 -11.83
C HIS A 131 27.69 -26.44 -12.37
N ALA A 132 27.78 -27.58 -11.69
CA ALA A 132 28.53 -28.74 -12.17
C ALA A 132 27.65 -30.02 -12.17
N TYR A 133 27.23 -30.41 -13.39
CA TYR A 133 26.58 -31.66 -13.83
C TYR A 133 25.03 -31.71 -13.88
N PRO A 134 24.44 -32.26 -14.99
CA PRO A 134 23.00 -32.32 -15.20
C PRO A 134 22.36 -33.67 -14.81
N ASP A 135 21.06 -33.59 -14.49
CA ASP A 135 19.98 -34.59 -14.42
C ASP A 135 20.10 -35.78 -13.44
N GLU A 136 19.17 -35.85 -12.46
CA GLU A 136 18.03 -36.78 -12.45
C GLU A 136 17.04 -36.45 -11.30
N GLU A 137 15.79 -36.86 -11.51
CA GLU A 137 14.53 -36.53 -10.80
C GLU A 137 14.49 -36.87 -9.30
N ASP A 138 13.83 -36.05 -8.47
CA ASP A 138 12.68 -36.44 -7.63
C ASP A 138 12.06 -35.23 -6.89
N ASP A 139 10.73 -35.28 -6.78
CA ASP A 139 9.78 -34.25 -6.37
C ASP A 139 9.89 -33.84 -4.89
N ASN A 140 9.93 -32.52 -4.63
CA ASN A 140 9.15 -31.81 -3.60
C ASN A 140 9.60 -30.33 -3.53
N LYS A 141 9.13 -29.50 -4.48
CA LYS A 141 9.33 -28.05 -4.42
C LYS A 141 8.23 -27.39 -3.60
N ILE A 142 8.61 -26.82 -2.46
CA ILE A 142 7.96 -25.63 -1.92
C ILE A 142 8.51 -24.48 -2.77
N ASP A 143 7.70 -23.95 -3.67
CA ASP A 143 8.05 -22.82 -4.53
C ASP A 143 8.28 -21.57 -3.67
N VAL A 144 9.55 -21.30 -3.36
CA VAL A 144 10.02 -19.95 -3.11
C VAL A 144 10.36 -19.37 -4.47
N ASP A 145 9.37 -18.71 -5.08
CA ASP A 145 9.50 -17.99 -6.34
C ASP A 145 10.45 -16.80 -6.12
N VAL A 146 11.75 -17.02 -6.30
CA VAL A 146 12.74 -15.96 -6.53
C VAL A 146 12.88 -15.85 -8.04
N ASP A 147 11.99 -15.07 -8.63
CA ASP A 147 11.99 -14.72 -10.04
C ASP A 147 13.30 -13.97 -10.35
N HIS A 148 14.25 -14.68 -10.98
CA HIS A 148 15.50 -14.09 -11.47
C HIS A 148 15.21 -13.42 -12.80
N ASP A 149 14.73 -12.17 -12.74
CA ASP A 149 14.38 -11.40 -13.92
C ASP A 149 15.64 -10.91 -14.65
N HIS A 150 15.86 -11.40 -15.87
CA HIS A 150 16.88 -10.93 -16.79
C HIS A 150 16.36 -9.67 -17.53
N ASP A 151 16.37 -8.51 -16.88
CA ASP A 151 16.61 -7.22 -17.57
C ASP A 151 16.68 -6.03 -16.58
N VAL A 152 17.87 -5.42 -16.46
CA VAL A 152 18.12 -4.08 -15.86
C VAL A 152 17.51 -3.85 -14.46
N LEU A 153 17.93 -4.62 -13.46
CA LEU A 153 17.69 -4.27 -12.06
C LEU A 153 18.52 -3.04 -11.66
N VAL A 154 17.93 -1.85 -11.75
CA VAL A 154 18.49 -0.64 -11.10
C VAL A 154 18.11 -0.70 -9.63
N THR A 155 19.08 -0.98 -8.78
CA THR A 155 18.90 -1.03 -7.32
C THR A 155 19.52 0.18 -6.64
N ILE A 156 18.79 0.77 -5.69
CA ILE A 156 19.25 1.87 -4.85
C ILE A 156 19.56 1.31 -3.46
N ASN A 157 20.79 1.51 -3.01
CA ASN A 157 21.16 1.33 -1.61
C ASN A 157 20.70 2.55 -0.82
N HIS A 158 19.63 2.39 -0.06
CA HIS A 158 19.12 3.46 0.79
C HIS A 158 19.53 3.17 2.23
N HIS A 159 20.19 4.12 2.90
CA HIS A 159 20.76 3.97 4.26
C HIS A 159 19.74 3.56 5.35
N ASN A 160 18.45 3.60 5.05
CA ASN A 160 17.35 3.29 5.96
C ASN A 160 16.81 1.87 5.78
N TYR A 161 17.24 1.15 4.75
CA TYR A 161 16.77 -0.19 4.44
C TYR A 161 17.95 -1.15 4.37
N SER A 162 17.81 -2.30 5.04
CA SER A 162 18.87 -3.33 5.06
C SER A 162 19.09 -4.00 3.70
N TRP A 163 18.22 -3.73 2.73
CA TRP A 163 18.20 -4.37 1.42
C TRP A 163 18.10 -3.31 0.30
N PRO A 164 18.75 -3.54 -0.85
CA PRO A 164 18.60 -2.68 -2.02
C PRO A 164 17.15 -2.60 -2.49
N ILE A 165 16.70 -1.40 -2.85
CA ILE A 165 15.35 -1.15 -3.37
C ILE A 165 15.42 -1.06 -4.90
N THR A 166 14.56 -1.75 -5.62
CA THR A 166 14.41 -1.59 -7.08
C THR A 166 13.82 -0.22 -7.42
N ASP A 167 14.43 0.52 -8.34
CA ASP A 167 13.95 1.83 -8.80
C ASP A 167 13.17 1.69 -10.11
N TYR A 168 11.84 1.63 -10.02
CA TYR A 168 10.96 1.55 -11.19
C TYR A 168 10.92 2.85 -12.00
N PHE A 169 11.28 4.00 -11.42
CA PHE A 169 11.41 5.26 -12.19
C PHE A 169 12.61 5.19 -13.12
N ALA A 170 13.77 4.77 -12.61
CA ALA A 170 14.97 4.57 -13.42
C ALA A 170 14.79 3.48 -14.48
N ILE A 171 14.11 2.37 -14.13
CA ILE A 171 13.76 1.33 -15.10
C ILE A 171 12.89 1.92 -16.22
N THR A 172 11.83 2.67 -15.88
CA THR A 172 10.96 3.30 -16.89
C THR A 172 11.75 4.25 -17.79
N GLN A 173 12.62 5.09 -17.22
CA GLN A 173 13.47 5.98 -18.00
C GLN A 173 14.39 5.20 -18.94
N THR A 174 14.97 4.09 -18.48
CA THR A 174 15.83 3.24 -19.32
C THR A 174 15.04 2.61 -20.47
N LEU A 175 13.82 2.14 -20.20
CA LEU A 175 12.93 1.58 -21.21
C LEU A 175 12.53 2.61 -22.27
N LEU A 176 12.33 3.88 -21.89
CA LEU A 176 12.02 4.95 -22.84
C LEU A 176 13.17 5.27 -23.82
N HIS A 177 14.41 4.95 -23.46
CA HIS A 177 15.60 5.21 -24.29
C HIS A 177 16.09 3.98 -25.07
N LYS A 178 15.51 2.79 -24.84
CA LYS A 178 15.83 1.57 -25.62
C LYS A 178 15.20 1.65 -27.02
N ASP A 179 15.87 1.05 -28.01
CA ASP A 179 15.38 1.00 -29.39
C ASP A 179 14.04 0.26 -29.49
N VAL A 180 13.15 0.81 -30.33
CA VAL A 180 11.82 0.25 -30.63
C VAL A 180 11.98 -1.15 -31.23
N GLY A 181 11.60 -2.18 -30.45
CA GLY A 181 11.72 -3.59 -30.83
C GLY A 181 12.44 -4.47 -29.79
N THR A 182 13.20 -3.87 -28.88
CA THR A 182 13.88 -4.57 -27.76
C THR A 182 13.07 -4.52 -26.46
N ILE A 183 11.94 -3.81 -26.48
CA ILE A 183 11.13 -3.51 -25.30
C ILE A 183 10.00 -4.54 -25.20
N PRO A 184 9.80 -5.20 -24.04
CA PRO A 184 8.68 -6.10 -23.84
C PRO A 184 7.35 -5.36 -24.03
N TRP A 185 6.42 -6.01 -24.74
CA TRP A 185 5.11 -5.47 -25.08
C TRP A 185 3.99 -6.36 -24.55
N PRO A 186 3.03 -5.82 -23.78
CA PRO A 186 2.93 -4.44 -23.29
C PRO A 186 4.02 -4.06 -22.28
N LEU A 187 4.26 -2.74 -22.14
CA LEU A 187 5.22 -2.19 -21.18
C LEU A 187 4.81 -2.49 -19.74
N GLN A 188 5.59 -3.32 -19.05
CA GLN A 188 5.28 -3.77 -17.70
C GLN A 188 5.57 -2.74 -16.61
N THR A 189 6.51 -1.84 -16.85
CA THR A 189 6.88 -0.75 -15.94
C THR A 189 6.61 0.58 -16.62
N PHE A 190 5.81 1.43 -15.98
CA PHE A 190 5.45 2.74 -16.51
C PHE A 190 5.17 3.76 -15.41
N ILE A 191 5.35 5.03 -15.74
CA ILE A 191 5.09 6.17 -14.86
C ILE A 191 3.67 6.68 -15.13
N VAL A 192 2.88 6.82 -14.07
CA VAL A 192 1.43 7.08 -14.11
C VAL A 192 1.08 8.54 -13.72
N ALA A 193 1.97 9.18 -13.00
CA ALA A 193 1.98 10.61 -12.66
C ALA A 193 3.43 11.03 -12.43
N GLN A 194 3.71 12.30 -12.19
CA GLN A 194 5.10 12.76 -11.94
C GLN A 194 5.81 12.05 -10.76
N HIS A 195 5.07 11.41 -9.87
CA HIS A 195 5.55 10.84 -8.61
C HIS A 195 5.18 9.36 -8.40
N VAL A 196 4.55 8.69 -9.38
CA VAL A 196 4.10 7.29 -9.22
C VAL A 196 4.59 6.42 -10.36
N ALA A 197 5.33 5.37 -10.03
CA ALA A 197 5.68 4.29 -10.93
C ALA A 197 4.84 3.04 -10.60
N VAL A 198 4.41 2.35 -11.65
CA VAL A 198 3.68 1.08 -11.56
C VAL A 198 4.47 0.02 -12.29
N HIS A 199 4.55 -1.17 -11.69
CA HIS A 199 5.16 -2.34 -12.27
C HIS A 199 4.21 -3.55 -12.17
N LEU A 200 4.13 -4.34 -13.23
CA LEU A 200 3.47 -5.64 -13.26
C LEU A 200 4.47 -6.72 -13.65
N ALA A 201 4.23 -7.95 -13.19
CA ALA A 201 5.06 -9.09 -13.57
C ALA A 201 4.96 -9.33 -15.08
N TYR A 202 6.05 -9.77 -15.70
CA TYR A 202 6.05 -10.07 -17.14
C TYR A 202 5.03 -11.15 -17.50
N ASP A 203 5.05 -12.26 -16.75
CA ASP A 203 4.09 -13.34 -16.91
C ASP A 203 2.77 -13.04 -16.15
N PRO A 204 1.61 -13.06 -16.83
CA PRO A 204 0.33 -12.96 -16.15
C PRO A 204 0.05 -14.19 -15.29
N SER A 205 -0.55 -13.98 -14.12
CA SER A 205 -1.04 -15.06 -13.25
C SER A 205 -2.02 -16.00 -13.96
N ILE A 206 -2.79 -15.48 -14.93
CA ILE A 206 -3.56 -16.30 -15.87
C ILE A 206 -3.29 -15.81 -17.30
N ARG A 207 -2.60 -16.65 -18.10
CA ARG A 207 -2.19 -16.33 -19.48
C ARG A 207 -3.33 -16.09 -20.45
N ALA A 208 -4.45 -16.79 -20.30
CA ALA A 208 -5.63 -16.57 -21.13
C ALA A 208 -6.88 -17.16 -20.48
N ILE A 209 -7.90 -16.33 -20.30
CA ILE A 209 -9.21 -16.74 -19.76
C ILE A 209 -10.32 -15.98 -20.48
N SER A 210 -11.46 -16.62 -20.74
CA SER A 210 -12.59 -15.94 -21.37
C SER A 210 -13.20 -14.90 -20.43
N ILE A 211 -13.79 -13.84 -20.98
CA ILE A 211 -14.43 -12.77 -20.17
C ILE A 211 -15.48 -13.35 -19.21
N ASP A 212 -16.28 -14.32 -19.68
CA ASP A 212 -17.35 -14.90 -18.87
C ASP A 212 -16.79 -15.80 -17.75
N ASN A 213 -15.70 -16.54 -18.00
CA ASN A 213 -15.01 -17.29 -16.97
C ASN A 213 -14.31 -16.37 -15.95
N THR A 214 -13.77 -15.24 -16.40
CA THR A 214 -13.22 -14.21 -15.50
C THR A 214 -14.32 -13.61 -14.62
N ALA A 215 -15.46 -13.26 -15.21
CA ALA A 215 -16.62 -12.76 -14.48
C ALA A 215 -17.08 -13.75 -13.39
N LEU A 216 -17.12 -15.05 -13.69
CA LEU A 216 -17.43 -16.08 -12.70
C LEU A 216 -16.35 -16.21 -11.62
N LYS A 217 -15.07 -16.30 -12.02
CA LYS A 217 -13.94 -16.52 -11.10
C LYS A 217 -13.77 -15.39 -10.08
N PHE A 218 -14.04 -14.15 -10.48
CA PHE A 218 -13.90 -12.96 -9.64
C PHE A 218 -15.23 -12.47 -9.04
N ASN A 219 -16.34 -13.17 -9.34
CA ASN A 219 -17.70 -12.79 -8.98
C ASN A 219 -18.08 -11.36 -9.45
N LEU A 220 -17.82 -11.07 -10.72
CA LEU A 220 -18.05 -9.78 -11.38
C LEU A 220 -19.06 -9.92 -12.54
N PRO A 221 -20.37 -10.06 -12.27
CA PRO A 221 -21.38 -10.33 -13.29
C PRO A 221 -21.53 -9.21 -14.33
N ASN A 222 -21.10 -7.99 -14.01
CA ASN A 222 -21.15 -6.82 -14.89
C ASN A 222 -19.80 -6.52 -15.60
N LEU A 223 -18.83 -7.44 -15.57
CA LEU A 223 -17.52 -7.24 -16.19
C LEU A 223 -17.62 -6.95 -17.69
N ARG A 224 -18.38 -7.75 -18.44
CA ARG A 224 -18.55 -7.61 -19.90
C ARG A 224 -19.20 -6.26 -20.29
N PRO A 225 -20.32 -5.84 -19.66
CA PRO A 225 -20.85 -4.48 -19.82
C PRO A 225 -19.85 -3.37 -19.49
N ALA A 226 -19.10 -3.49 -18.39
CA ALA A 226 -18.14 -2.46 -17.98
C ALA A 226 -17.01 -2.29 -19.00
N LEU A 227 -16.49 -3.40 -19.55
CA LEU A 227 -15.52 -3.37 -20.65
C LEU A 227 -16.08 -2.70 -21.90
N ALA A 228 -17.34 -2.99 -22.26
CA ALA A 228 -17.98 -2.39 -23.43
C ALA A 228 -18.24 -0.88 -23.25
N ASP A 229 -18.64 -0.46 -22.05
CA ASP A 229 -18.83 0.96 -21.72
C ASP A 229 -17.50 1.71 -21.72
N PHE A 230 -16.42 1.10 -21.21
CA PHE A 230 -15.06 1.62 -21.27
C PHE A 230 -14.62 1.84 -22.73
N LEU A 231 -14.74 0.83 -23.59
CA LEU A 231 -14.34 0.94 -25.01
C LEU A 231 -15.11 2.06 -25.72
N ARG A 232 -16.41 2.19 -25.48
CA ARG A 232 -17.21 3.27 -26.08
C ARG A 232 -16.78 4.65 -25.58
N CYS A 233 -16.41 4.76 -24.30
CA CYS A 233 -15.90 6.00 -23.74
C CYS A 233 -14.59 6.41 -24.43
N GLU A 234 -13.68 5.46 -24.58
CA GLU A 234 -12.40 5.67 -25.27
C GLU A 234 -12.57 6.06 -26.74
N ASP A 235 -13.49 5.42 -27.48
CA ASP A 235 -13.83 5.80 -28.85
C ASP A 235 -14.34 7.24 -28.97
N THR A 236 -14.98 7.75 -27.91
CA THR A 236 -15.61 9.09 -27.88
C THR A 236 -14.61 10.18 -27.50
N TYR A 237 -13.78 9.95 -26.46
CA TYR A 237 -12.99 11.00 -25.83
C TYR A 237 -11.49 10.94 -26.13
N ARG A 238 -10.99 9.83 -26.70
CA ARG A 238 -9.56 9.55 -26.96
C ARG A 238 -8.67 9.62 -25.70
N ASN A 239 -7.44 9.10 -25.85
CA ASN A 239 -6.43 8.69 -24.85
C ASN A 239 -6.20 9.49 -23.56
N ASP A 240 -6.74 10.70 -23.40
CA ASP A 240 -6.51 11.62 -22.26
C ASP A 240 -7.74 11.77 -21.34
N HIS A 241 -8.80 11.02 -21.58
CA HIS A 241 -9.98 11.04 -20.70
C HIS A 241 -9.75 10.26 -19.41
N ILE A 242 -10.08 10.88 -18.27
CA ILE A 242 -10.09 10.19 -16.98
C ILE A 242 -11.45 9.56 -16.78
N HIS A 243 -11.45 8.24 -16.60
CA HIS A 243 -12.66 7.46 -16.43
C HIS A 243 -13.24 7.67 -15.04
N THR A 244 -14.52 8.00 -15.00
CA THR A 244 -15.29 8.11 -13.76
C THR A 244 -15.96 6.80 -13.44
N ILE A 245 -16.04 6.46 -12.14
CA ILE A 245 -16.74 5.27 -11.66
C ILE A 245 -18.15 5.66 -11.26
N GLY A 246 -19.11 4.75 -11.44
CA GLY A 246 -20.50 5.01 -11.04
C GLY A 246 -21.30 5.78 -12.08
N GLY A 247 -20.84 5.82 -13.33
CA GLY A 247 -21.67 6.23 -14.46
C GLY A 247 -22.76 5.20 -14.78
N ALA A 248 -23.91 5.67 -15.27
CA ALA A 248 -25.01 4.80 -15.67
C ALA A 248 -24.53 3.73 -16.68
N ARG A 249 -24.78 2.45 -16.38
CA ARG A 249 -24.45 1.34 -17.29
C ARG A 249 -25.28 1.45 -18.56
N ARG A 250 -24.62 1.56 -19.71
CA ARG A 250 -25.31 1.72 -21.00
C ARG A 250 -25.16 0.48 -21.87
N ALA A 251 -24.08 -0.29 -21.70
CA ALA A 251 -23.85 -1.53 -22.41
C ALA A 251 -24.77 -2.66 -21.90
N LYS A 252 -25.21 -3.51 -22.82
CA LYS A 252 -26.01 -4.71 -22.52
C LYS A 252 -25.11 -5.83 -21.96
N LEU A 253 -25.70 -6.76 -21.21
CA LEU A 253 -25.01 -7.95 -20.67
C LEU A 253 -24.22 -8.73 -21.73
N ASN A 254 -24.80 -8.89 -22.93
CA ASN A 254 -24.18 -9.60 -24.05
C ASN A 254 -23.55 -8.64 -25.08
N ALA A 255 -22.97 -7.53 -24.63
CA ALA A 255 -22.29 -6.60 -25.53
C ALA A 255 -21.18 -7.31 -26.32
N SER A 256 -21.12 -7.00 -27.62
CA SER A 256 -20.05 -7.48 -28.50
C SER A 256 -18.76 -6.73 -28.18
N LEU A 257 -17.68 -7.49 -27.97
CA LEU A 257 -16.34 -6.96 -27.71
C LEU A 257 -15.40 -7.41 -28.82
N PRO A 258 -14.35 -6.62 -29.13
CA PRO A 258 -13.38 -7.00 -30.17
C PRO A 258 -12.43 -8.12 -29.71
N PHE A 259 -12.48 -8.50 -28.44
CA PHE A 259 -11.74 -9.62 -27.82
C PHE A 259 -12.69 -10.50 -27.02
N ASP A 260 -12.32 -11.78 -26.87
CA ASP A 260 -13.06 -12.75 -26.05
C ASP A 260 -12.28 -13.21 -24.82
N LYS A 261 -10.97 -12.95 -24.79
CA LYS A 261 -10.03 -13.44 -23.77
C LYS A 261 -9.25 -12.30 -23.12
N LEU A 262 -8.84 -12.53 -21.89
CA LEU A 262 -8.08 -11.61 -21.05
C LEU A 262 -6.85 -12.35 -20.49
N GLN A 263 -5.72 -11.65 -20.40
CA GLN A 263 -4.64 -11.95 -19.46
C GLN A 263 -4.99 -11.34 -18.11
N VAL A 264 -4.67 -12.01 -17.00
CA VAL A 264 -5.00 -11.56 -15.64
C VAL A 264 -3.75 -11.57 -14.76
N TRP A 265 -3.59 -10.51 -13.97
CA TRP A 265 -2.58 -10.40 -12.92
C TRP A 265 -3.25 -10.36 -11.56
N PHE A 266 -2.68 -11.06 -10.58
CA PHE A 266 -3.15 -11.01 -9.18
C PHE A 266 -2.42 -9.98 -8.33
N LYS A 267 -1.30 -9.44 -8.84
CA LYS A 267 -0.45 -8.50 -8.12
C LYS A 267 0.03 -7.39 -9.06
N LEU A 268 0.23 -6.22 -8.49
CA LEU A 268 1.03 -5.14 -9.08
C LEU A 268 1.88 -4.50 -7.99
N TRP A 269 2.93 -3.79 -8.39
CA TRP A 269 3.75 -2.99 -7.50
C TRP A 269 3.57 -1.52 -7.81
N LEU A 270 3.32 -0.73 -6.77
CA LEU A 270 3.19 0.71 -6.87
C LEU A 270 4.30 1.35 -6.04
N GLN A 271 5.11 2.20 -6.69
CA GLN A 271 6.22 2.89 -6.07
C GLN A 271 6.01 4.40 -6.14
N ASP A 272 6.14 5.04 -4.99
CA ASP A 272 5.95 6.48 -4.82
C ASP A 272 7.29 7.17 -4.54
N MET A 273 7.32 8.48 -4.73
CA MET A 273 8.43 9.34 -4.29
C MET A 273 8.12 9.91 -2.90
N ASP A 274 9.16 10.23 -2.12
CA ASP A 274 8.98 10.91 -0.84
C ASP A 274 8.31 12.28 -1.02
N ILE A 275 7.27 12.57 -0.23
CA ILE A 275 6.51 13.82 -0.33
C ILE A 275 7.34 15.07 0.01
N HIS A 276 8.37 14.95 0.84
CA HIS A 276 9.25 16.06 1.21
C HIS A 276 10.42 16.20 0.24
N LYS A 277 10.85 15.10 -0.38
CA LYS A 277 11.95 15.10 -1.34
C LYS A 277 11.69 14.16 -2.50
N THR A 278 11.23 14.72 -3.61
CA THR A 278 10.93 14.00 -4.86
C THR A 278 12.11 13.29 -5.52
N SER A 279 13.35 13.50 -5.03
CA SER A 279 14.52 12.73 -5.47
C SER A 279 14.73 11.43 -4.68
N ILE A 280 13.95 11.19 -3.62
CA ILE A 280 13.99 9.95 -2.85
C ILE A 280 12.85 9.05 -3.31
N VAL A 281 13.21 7.87 -3.80
CA VAL A 281 12.28 6.82 -4.20
C VAL A 281 11.98 5.94 -2.97
N GLN A 282 10.70 5.68 -2.70
CA GLN A 282 10.27 4.80 -1.62
C GLN A 282 10.30 3.33 -2.05
N PRO A 283 10.30 2.36 -1.11
CA PRO A 283 10.05 0.96 -1.45
C PRO A 283 8.71 0.80 -2.19
N ALA A 284 8.69 -0.06 -3.19
CA ALA A 284 7.45 -0.40 -3.88
C ALA A 284 6.53 -1.19 -2.95
N GLN A 285 5.24 -0.84 -2.93
CA GLN A 285 4.22 -1.58 -2.21
C GLN A 285 3.51 -2.54 -3.15
N THR A 286 3.34 -3.79 -2.71
CA THR A 286 2.60 -4.81 -3.46
C THR A 286 1.11 -4.65 -3.20
N LEU A 287 0.32 -4.53 -4.28
CA LEU A 287 -1.14 -4.51 -4.24
C LEU A 287 -1.68 -5.82 -4.84
N ASN A 288 -2.55 -6.49 -4.10
CA ASN A 288 -3.16 -7.77 -4.44
C ASN A 288 -4.58 -7.58 -4.96
N CYS A 289 -4.97 -8.42 -5.92
CA CYS A 289 -6.34 -8.58 -6.38
C CYS A 289 -6.65 -10.04 -6.73
N ALA A 290 -6.17 -10.98 -5.91
CA ALA A 290 -6.32 -12.40 -6.15
C ALA A 290 -7.79 -12.85 -5.93
N PRO A 291 -8.34 -13.72 -6.81
CA PRO A 291 -9.66 -14.30 -6.60
C PRO A 291 -9.67 -15.26 -5.40
N PRO A 292 -10.86 -15.71 -4.96
CA PRO A 292 -10.98 -16.69 -3.88
C PRO A 292 -10.02 -17.88 -4.00
N CYS A 293 -9.17 -18.07 -2.99
CA CYS A 293 -8.18 -19.16 -2.96
C CYS A 293 -7.77 -19.50 -1.52
N GLY A 294 -7.73 -20.79 -1.19
CA GLY A 294 -7.29 -21.27 0.13
C GLY A 294 -8.07 -20.62 1.28
N LEU A 295 -7.34 -19.96 2.20
CA LEU A 295 -7.92 -19.25 3.34
C LEU A 295 -8.70 -17.98 2.94
N TRP A 296 -8.39 -17.39 1.78
CA TRP A 296 -9.06 -16.21 1.25
C TRP A 296 -10.32 -16.61 0.50
N THR A 297 -11.35 -17.09 1.21
CA THR A 297 -12.61 -17.57 0.61
C THR A 297 -13.37 -16.50 -0.18
N SER A 298 -13.11 -15.23 0.12
CA SER A 298 -13.73 -14.10 -0.57
C SER A 298 -12.76 -13.35 -1.50
N GLY A 299 -11.54 -13.86 -1.67
CA GLY A 299 -10.45 -13.23 -2.42
C GLY A 299 -9.64 -12.23 -1.59
N GLN A 300 -8.48 -11.82 -2.13
CA GLN A 300 -7.58 -10.87 -1.50
C GLN A 300 -7.48 -9.62 -2.39
N TYR A 301 -8.08 -8.53 -1.93
CA TYR A 301 -8.28 -7.32 -2.73
C TYR A 301 -7.89 -6.08 -1.94
N ASP A 302 -6.79 -5.47 -2.35
CA ASP A 302 -6.25 -4.28 -1.73
C ASP A 302 -6.92 -3.00 -2.26
N THR A 303 -6.76 -1.92 -1.50
CA THR A 303 -7.38 -0.62 -1.77
C THR A 303 -6.36 0.42 -2.23
N VAL A 304 -6.79 1.28 -3.14
CA VAL A 304 -5.95 2.29 -3.78
C VAL A 304 -6.73 3.59 -3.94
N ILE A 305 -6.03 4.72 -3.84
CA ILE A 305 -6.55 6.01 -4.30
C ILE A 305 -6.41 6.10 -5.80
N ILE A 306 -7.48 6.54 -6.44
CA ILE A 306 -7.56 6.73 -7.88
C ILE A 306 -7.86 8.18 -8.21
N ASN A 307 -7.29 8.68 -9.30
CA ASN A 307 -7.70 9.95 -9.84
C ASN A 307 -8.98 9.79 -10.64
N HIS A 308 -10.00 10.59 -10.34
CA HIS A 308 -11.28 10.63 -11.07
C HIS A 308 -11.50 11.96 -11.81
N ASN A 309 -10.58 12.93 -11.70
CA ASN A 309 -10.69 14.22 -12.36
C ASN A 309 -9.31 14.80 -12.72
N GLY A 310 -9.07 15.03 -14.02
CA GLY A 310 -7.79 15.52 -14.54
C GLY A 310 -7.39 16.93 -14.15
N GLY A 311 -8.32 17.71 -13.60
CA GLY A 311 -8.02 19.02 -13.04
C GLY A 311 -7.29 18.97 -11.70
N TYR A 312 -7.15 17.79 -11.08
CA TYR A 312 -6.51 17.61 -9.78
C TYR A 312 -5.32 16.65 -9.86
N SER A 313 -4.32 16.91 -9.03
CA SER A 313 -3.12 16.10 -8.92
C SER A 313 -2.91 15.65 -7.48
N TRP A 314 -2.80 14.33 -7.30
CA TRP A 314 -2.15 13.78 -6.13
C TRP A 314 -0.67 14.20 -6.11
N PRO A 315 0.00 14.33 -4.95
CA PRO A 315 -0.55 14.43 -3.60
C PRO A 315 -1.11 15.83 -3.25
N THR A 316 -0.90 16.84 -4.11
CA THR A 316 -1.15 18.27 -3.82
C THR A 316 -2.60 18.61 -3.50
N ASP A 317 -3.57 17.98 -4.16
CA ASP A 317 -4.99 18.29 -4.01
C ASP A 317 -5.71 17.42 -2.96
N GLY A 318 -4.98 16.53 -2.28
CA GLY A 318 -5.54 15.58 -1.33
C GLY A 318 -6.65 14.74 -1.94
N LEU A 319 -7.79 14.63 -1.26
CA LEU A 319 -8.95 13.88 -1.75
C LEU A 319 -9.76 14.60 -2.83
N ARG A 320 -9.46 15.87 -3.14
CA ARG A 320 -10.21 16.62 -4.16
C ARG A 320 -9.87 16.06 -5.54
N GLY A 321 -10.88 15.62 -6.28
CA GLY A 321 -10.68 14.96 -7.58
C GLY A 321 -10.20 13.50 -7.48
N HIS A 322 -10.12 12.95 -6.27
CA HIS A 322 -9.65 11.59 -6.02
C HIS A 322 -10.74 10.75 -5.33
N SER A 323 -10.72 9.45 -5.56
CA SER A 323 -11.64 8.50 -4.96
C SER A 323 -10.88 7.32 -4.38
N VAL A 324 -11.52 6.62 -3.46
CA VAL A 324 -10.99 5.38 -2.87
C VAL A 324 -11.66 4.21 -3.55
N ALA A 325 -10.88 3.24 -4.01
CA ALA A 325 -11.42 2.06 -4.67
C ALA A 325 -10.70 0.77 -4.25
N GLN A 326 -11.44 -0.32 -4.24
CA GLN A 326 -10.92 -1.69 -4.09
C GLN A 326 -10.58 -2.24 -5.48
N ILE A 327 -9.37 -2.78 -5.63
CA ILE A 327 -8.92 -3.40 -6.88
C ILE A 327 -9.50 -4.82 -6.93
N ARG A 328 -10.35 -5.13 -7.92
CA ARG A 328 -10.99 -6.45 -8.04
C ARG A 328 -10.37 -7.34 -9.10
N LEU A 329 -9.77 -6.76 -10.13
CA LEU A 329 -9.25 -7.51 -11.27
C LEU A 329 -8.30 -6.61 -12.05
N ILE A 330 -7.09 -7.08 -12.35
CA ILE A 330 -6.15 -6.42 -13.27
C ILE A 330 -6.04 -7.27 -14.53
N VAL A 331 -6.26 -6.68 -15.70
CA VAL A 331 -6.32 -7.39 -16.98
C VAL A 331 -5.65 -6.65 -18.13
N CYS A 332 -5.22 -7.43 -19.11
CA CYS A 332 -4.88 -6.96 -20.45
C CYS A 332 -5.73 -7.74 -21.48
N PRO A 333 -6.53 -7.06 -22.32
CA PRO A 333 -7.34 -7.75 -23.34
C PRO A 333 -6.50 -8.45 -24.41
N ILE A 334 -6.81 -9.70 -24.74
CA ILE A 334 -6.12 -10.44 -25.80
C ILE A 334 -6.84 -10.27 -27.13
N GLY A 335 -6.14 -9.67 -28.10
CA GLY A 335 -6.72 -9.38 -29.39
C GLY A 335 -7.06 -10.58 -30.26
N LYS A 336 -8.14 -10.49 -31.05
CA LYS A 336 -8.34 -11.42 -32.18
C LYS A 336 -7.30 -11.10 -33.26
N ARG A 337 -6.83 -12.12 -33.98
CA ARG A 337 -5.87 -11.90 -35.08
C ARG A 337 -6.47 -10.94 -36.11
N GLY A 338 -5.72 -9.89 -36.45
CA GLY A 338 -6.09 -8.92 -37.47
C GLY A 338 -7.02 -7.79 -37.01
N THR A 339 -7.42 -7.75 -35.74
CA THR A 339 -8.14 -6.60 -35.16
C THR A 339 -7.17 -5.71 -34.40
N GLU A 340 -7.09 -4.45 -34.79
CA GLU A 340 -6.41 -3.40 -34.03
C GLU A 340 -7.43 -2.52 -33.32
N TRP A 341 -7.10 -2.13 -32.09
CA TRP A 341 -7.81 -1.09 -31.35
C TRP A 341 -6.84 -0.26 -30.53
N PRO A 342 -7.16 1.01 -30.22
CA PRO A 342 -6.20 1.96 -29.66
C PRO A 342 -5.71 1.70 -28.22
N TRP A 343 -6.10 0.56 -27.62
CA TRP A 343 -5.93 0.24 -26.19
C TRP A 343 -5.45 -1.19 -25.93
N LYS A 344 -4.99 -1.90 -26.96
CA LYS A 344 -4.59 -3.33 -26.84
C LYS A 344 -3.41 -3.55 -25.89
N ASP A 345 -2.67 -2.48 -25.56
CA ASP A 345 -1.43 -2.54 -24.77
C ASP A 345 -1.55 -1.86 -23.41
N ARG A 346 -2.78 -1.53 -22.99
CA ARG A 346 -3.05 -0.88 -21.71
C ARG A 346 -3.53 -1.90 -20.67
N PHE A 347 -2.93 -1.84 -19.50
CA PHE A 347 -3.46 -2.54 -18.33
C PHE A 347 -4.72 -1.82 -17.83
N LEU A 348 -5.79 -2.61 -17.70
CA LEU A 348 -7.08 -2.17 -17.20
C LEU A 348 -7.32 -2.81 -15.84
N SER A 349 -8.06 -2.12 -14.98
CA SER A 349 -8.50 -2.65 -13.71
C SER A 349 -10.00 -2.52 -13.56
N TYR A 350 -10.67 -3.58 -13.14
CA TYR A 350 -11.99 -3.47 -12.56
C TYR A 350 -11.82 -3.05 -11.10
N VAL A 351 -12.48 -1.96 -10.72
CA VAL A 351 -12.43 -1.43 -9.35
C VAL A 351 -13.84 -1.24 -8.80
N GLN A 352 -13.97 -1.35 -7.48
CA GLN A 352 -15.20 -1.05 -6.75
C GLN A 352 -15.01 0.18 -5.88
N GLN A 353 -15.91 1.14 -5.97
CA GLN A 353 -15.76 2.45 -5.33
C GLN A 353 -16.20 2.43 -3.86
N PHE A 354 -15.53 3.25 -3.06
CA PHE A 354 -16.02 3.68 -1.76
C PHE A 354 -16.46 5.14 -1.81
N ASP A 355 -17.62 5.43 -1.22
CA ASP A 355 -18.10 6.77 -0.94
C ASP A 355 -17.39 7.31 0.30
N ILE A 356 -16.79 8.48 0.14
CA ILE A 356 -16.10 9.18 1.23
C ILE A 356 -17.14 10.04 1.96
N GLY A 357 -17.43 9.67 3.20
CA GLY A 357 -18.31 10.40 4.10
C GLY A 357 -17.57 11.32 5.06
N ASP A 358 -18.28 11.73 6.11
CA ASP A 358 -17.76 12.60 7.14
C ASP A 358 -16.58 11.98 7.92
N HIS A 359 -15.80 12.85 8.54
CA HIS A 359 -14.67 12.46 9.37
C HIS A 359 -15.09 12.23 10.83
N ALA A 360 -14.49 11.25 11.48
CA ALA A 360 -14.65 11.04 12.91
C ALA A 360 -14.13 12.27 13.69
N PRO A 361 -14.89 12.83 14.66
CA PRO A 361 -14.49 14.05 15.37
C PRO A 361 -13.14 13.93 16.10
N ALA A 362 -12.88 12.76 16.70
CA ALA A 362 -11.71 12.52 17.55
C ALA A 362 -10.46 12.11 16.76
N THR A 363 -10.60 11.19 15.81
CA THR A 363 -9.47 10.63 15.05
C THR A 363 -9.23 11.30 13.71
N LYS A 364 -10.19 12.11 13.23
CA LYS A 364 -10.14 12.78 11.92
C LYS A 364 -9.93 11.81 10.75
N LEU A 365 -10.32 10.55 10.91
CA LEU A 365 -10.35 9.56 9.84
C LEU A 365 -11.63 9.74 9.03
N HIS A 366 -11.55 9.64 7.70
CA HIS A 366 -12.73 9.68 6.84
C HIS A 366 -13.46 8.35 6.90
N LEU A 367 -14.79 8.40 7.06
CA LEU A 367 -15.63 7.22 6.91
C LEU A 367 -15.74 6.86 5.43
N LEU A 368 -15.43 5.62 5.09
CA LEU A 368 -15.60 5.04 3.78
C LEU A 368 -16.79 4.10 3.82
N LYS A 369 -17.71 4.24 2.87
CA LYS A 369 -18.83 3.32 2.68
C LYS A 369 -18.72 2.67 1.33
N ARG A 370 -18.90 1.35 1.23
CA ARG A 370 -18.96 0.69 -0.09
C ARG A 370 -20.07 1.30 -0.92
N ALA A 371 -19.73 1.84 -2.09
CA ALA A 371 -20.68 2.49 -2.97
C ALA A 371 -21.64 1.45 -3.56
N LYS A 372 -22.94 1.72 -3.50
CA LYS A 372 -23.99 0.81 -3.97
C LYS A 372 -24.95 1.52 -4.91
N TRP A 373 -25.33 0.83 -5.97
CA TRP A 373 -26.45 1.21 -6.81
C TRP A 373 -27.77 1.11 -6.03
N LEU A 374 -28.83 1.74 -6.55
CA LEU A 374 -30.18 1.67 -5.96
C LEU A 374 -30.72 0.24 -5.84
N ASN A 375 -30.23 -0.69 -6.66
CA ASN A 375 -30.57 -2.11 -6.62
C ASN A 375 -29.77 -2.92 -5.57
N GLY A 376 -28.89 -2.27 -4.79
CA GLY A 376 -28.05 -2.90 -3.77
C GLY A 376 -26.75 -3.52 -4.26
N THR A 377 -26.51 -3.57 -5.57
CA THR A 377 -25.24 -4.06 -6.15
C THR A 377 -24.11 -3.04 -5.96
N TRP A 378 -22.89 -3.54 -5.81
CA TRP A 378 -21.72 -2.69 -5.65
C TRP A 378 -21.41 -1.89 -6.93
N ILE A 379 -21.06 -0.62 -6.76
CA ILE A 379 -20.66 0.25 -7.86
C ILE A 379 -19.23 -0.11 -8.26
N GLY A 380 -19.06 -0.51 -9.51
CA GLY A 380 -17.75 -0.81 -10.07
C GLY A 380 -17.67 -0.56 -11.58
N ASP A 381 -16.47 -0.23 -12.03
CA ASP A 381 -16.16 0.09 -13.41
C ASP A 381 -14.76 -0.37 -13.81
N ILE A 382 -14.52 -0.38 -15.12
CA ILE A 382 -13.20 -0.56 -15.70
C ILE A 382 -12.55 0.82 -15.82
N ILE A 383 -11.34 0.94 -15.25
CA ILE A 383 -10.48 2.11 -15.41
C ILE A 383 -9.07 1.67 -15.85
N PRO A 384 -8.31 2.50 -16.55
CA PRO A 384 -6.89 2.25 -16.78
C PRO A 384 -6.12 2.21 -15.45
N VAL A 385 -5.12 1.33 -15.35
CA VAL A 385 -4.20 1.30 -14.18
C VAL A 385 -3.46 2.64 -14.04
N THR A 386 -3.36 3.44 -15.11
CA THR A 386 -2.83 4.81 -15.10
C THR A 386 -3.68 5.81 -14.27
N GLN A 387 -4.81 5.40 -13.70
CA GLN A 387 -5.54 6.22 -12.74
C GLN A 387 -5.13 5.96 -11.28
N PHE A 388 -4.31 4.96 -10.99
CA PHE A 388 -3.87 4.65 -9.63
C PHE A 388 -2.87 5.70 -9.12
N ARG A 389 -2.91 6.00 -7.83
CA ARG A 389 -2.05 7.01 -7.19
C ARG A 389 -1.28 6.47 -6.01
N VAL A 390 -1.96 6.02 -4.96
CA VAL A 390 -1.27 5.51 -3.77
C VAL A 390 -2.06 4.35 -3.16
N PRO A 391 -1.39 3.27 -2.73
CA PRO A 391 -2.00 2.25 -1.89
C PRO A 391 -2.51 2.88 -0.59
N ILE A 392 -3.65 2.41 -0.10
CA ILE A 392 -4.21 2.92 1.15
C ILE A 392 -4.62 1.79 2.07
N ASN A 393 -4.47 2.06 3.35
CA ASN A 393 -4.93 1.18 4.41
C ASN A 393 -6.32 1.62 4.89
N ILE A 394 -7.22 0.65 5.02
CA ILE A 394 -8.56 0.86 5.56
C ILE A 394 -8.74 0.02 6.82
N VAL A 395 -9.44 0.57 7.80
CA VAL A 395 -9.70 -0.11 9.08
C VAL A 395 -11.19 -0.42 9.20
N PRO A 396 -11.60 -1.69 9.34
CA PRO A 396 -12.98 -2.08 9.62
C PRO A 396 -13.70 -1.25 10.69
N CYS A 397 -14.91 -0.78 10.38
CA CYS A 397 -15.81 -0.21 11.38
C CYS A 397 -16.63 -1.31 12.05
N PHE A 398 -16.24 -1.74 13.26
CA PHE A 398 -16.93 -2.82 14.00
C PHE A 398 -18.20 -2.37 14.75
N GLY A 399 -18.48 -1.06 14.81
CA GLY A 399 -19.58 -0.53 15.62
C GLY A 399 -19.40 -0.83 17.12
N SER A 400 -20.51 -1.01 17.85
CA SER A 400 -20.49 -1.29 19.29
C SER A 400 -20.09 -2.73 19.63
N LYS A 401 -20.28 -3.67 18.70
CA LYS A 401 -19.95 -5.08 18.86
C LYS A 401 -19.44 -5.63 17.53
N ALA A 402 -18.19 -6.07 17.52
CA ALA A 402 -17.63 -6.78 16.38
C ALA A 402 -18.37 -8.10 16.14
N ASP A 403 -18.63 -8.41 14.86
CA ASP A 403 -19.16 -9.72 14.48
C ASP A 403 -18.07 -10.79 14.68
N ASN A 404 -18.41 -11.83 15.44
CA ASN A 404 -17.51 -12.93 15.78
C ASN A 404 -17.12 -13.78 14.56
N HIS A 405 -17.84 -13.67 13.45
CA HIS A 405 -17.51 -14.35 12.19
C HIS A 405 -16.42 -13.63 11.38
N LEU A 406 -16.04 -12.41 11.78
CA LEU A 406 -14.99 -11.66 11.10
C LEU A 406 -13.62 -12.27 11.40
N THR A 407 -12.87 -12.51 10.34
CA THR A 407 -11.49 -12.99 10.34
C THR A 407 -10.64 -12.02 9.54
N LEU A 408 -9.32 -12.18 9.64
CA LEU A 408 -8.39 -11.39 8.83
C LEU A 408 -8.60 -11.60 7.31
N TYR A 409 -9.19 -12.73 6.90
CA TYR A 409 -9.37 -13.11 5.50
C TYR A 409 -10.70 -12.66 4.88
N ASN A 410 -11.69 -12.29 5.69
CA ASN A 410 -13.05 -12.00 5.21
C ASN A 410 -13.56 -10.60 5.60
N SER A 411 -12.87 -9.90 6.50
CA SER A 411 -13.35 -8.65 7.12
C SER A 411 -13.72 -7.57 6.10
N ILE A 412 -12.91 -7.41 5.05
CA ILE A 412 -13.14 -6.43 4.00
C ILE A 412 -14.42 -6.74 3.22
N GLU A 413 -14.69 -8.01 2.89
CA GLU A 413 -15.84 -8.38 2.06
C GLU A 413 -17.16 -8.44 2.84
N HIS A 414 -17.10 -8.73 4.14
CA HIS A 414 -18.30 -8.80 4.99
C HIS A 414 -18.79 -7.44 5.49
N LEU A 415 -17.91 -6.45 5.58
CA LEU A 415 -18.24 -5.12 6.10
C LEU A 415 -18.54 -4.11 4.99
N SER A 416 -19.40 -3.15 5.32
CA SER A 416 -19.79 -2.07 4.41
C SER A 416 -19.12 -0.74 4.74
N GLU A 417 -18.57 -0.58 5.94
CA GLU A 417 -18.02 0.69 6.44
C GLU A 417 -16.60 0.49 6.98
N PHE A 418 -15.73 1.44 6.64
CA PHE A 418 -14.32 1.42 6.99
C PHE A 418 -13.84 2.83 7.33
N TRP A 419 -12.77 2.95 8.11
CA TRP A 419 -12.04 4.20 8.30
C TRP A 419 -10.86 4.25 7.35
N LEU A 420 -10.72 5.33 6.59
CA LEU A 420 -9.51 5.60 5.81
C LEU A 420 -8.36 5.92 6.77
N ASN A 421 -7.36 5.04 6.87
CA ASN A 421 -6.26 5.20 7.79
C ASN A 421 -5.21 6.19 7.24
N ARG A 422 -5.40 7.46 7.56
CA ARG A 422 -4.43 8.51 7.23
C ARG A 422 -3.07 8.36 7.92
N TYR A 423 -2.94 7.50 8.92
CA TYR A 423 -1.72 7.35 9.71
C TYR A 423 -0.86 6.17 9.24
N TRP A 424 -1.26 5.50 8.16
CA TRP A 424 -0.57 4.36 7.60
C TRP A 424 0.86 4.70 7.17
N ASP A 425 1.02 5.79 6.44
CA ASP A 425 2.31 6.25 5.98
C ASP A 425 2.34 7.80 5.92
N LYS A 426 3.55 8.37 5.86
CA LYS A 426 3.74 9.84 5.84
C LYS A 426 3.29 10.48 4.53
N ASN A 427 3.51 9.82 3.40
CA ASN A 427 3.14 10.29 2.07
C ASN A 427 1.61 10.39 1.89
N THR A 428 0.85 9.60 2.64
CA THR A 428 -0.61 9.58 2.67
C THR A 428 -1.15 10.48 3.78
N PHE A 429 -0.42 10.66 4.89
CA PHE A 429 -0.87 11.50 6.01
C PHE A 429 -1.06 12.97 5.64
N PHE A 430 -0.10 13.57 4.94
CA PHE A 430 -0.13 14.99 4.59
C PHE A 430 -1.23 15.34 3.58
N PRO A 431 -1.39 14.61 2.46
CA PRO A 431 -2.44 14.88 1.48
C PRO A 431 -3.84 14.74 2.07
N LEU A 432 -4.03 13.80 3.00
CA LEU A 432 -5.32 13.60 3.69
C LEU A 432 -5.57 14.62 4.82
N LEU A 433 -4.69 15.60 5.04
CA LEU A 433 -4.92 16.71 5.98
C LEU A 433 -5.57 17.93 5.32
N MET A 434 -5.41 18.07 4.01
CA MET A 434 -5.99 19.13 3.20
C MET A 434 -7.47 18.87 2.94
#